data_AF-A0AAP8LAC5-F1
#
_entry.id   AF-A0AAP8LAC5-F1
#
_cell.length_a   1.000
_cell.length_b   1.000
_cell.length_c   1.000
_cell.angle_alpha   90.00
_cell.angle_beta   90.00
_cell.angle_gamma   90.00
#
_symmetry.space_group_name_H-M   'P 1'
#
loop_
_entity.id
_entity.type
_entity.pdbx_description
1 polymer ?
#
loop_
_entity_poly.entity_id
_entity_poly.type
_entity_poly.pdbx_seq_one_letter_code
_entity_poly.pdbx_strand_id
1 'polypeptide(L)'
;VLYIKHRLTRMPIGRAWEALREDEIACRSLGLNHVLVKLSAFMLGASTAGLAGVFFATYQGFVNPTSFAFVESALVLAIVVLGGMGSTVGVVLAAFVLTVAPELLRSFAEYRVLLFGVLMVA
;
A
#
# COMPACT_ATOMS: atom_id res chain seq x y z
N VAL A 1 10.57 -1.75 -5.90
CA VAL A 1 10.00 -1.82 -4.53
C VAL A 1 10.22 -3.18 -3.86
N LEU A 2 9.87 -4.31 -4.50
CA LEU A 2 10.00 -5.65 -3.90
C LEU A 2 11.43 -6.00 -3.45
N TYR A 3 12.43 -5.78 -4.30
CA TYR A 3 13.83 -6.00 -3.96
C TYR A 3 14.30 -5.13 -2.77
N ILE A 4 13.91 -3.85 -2.79
CA ILE A 4 14.21 -2.87 -1.74
C ILE A 4 13.63 -3.36 -0.41
N LYS A 5 12.34 -3.73 -0.38
CA LYS A 5 11.68 -4.31 0.81
C LYS A 5 12.44 -5.51 1.34
N HIS A 6 12.78 -6.48 0.49
CA HIS A 6 13.49 -7.70 0.90
C HIS A 6 14.85 -7.40 1.52
N ARG A 7 15.57 -6.43 0.94
CA ARG A 7 16.87 -6.02 1.48
C ARG A 7 16.74 -5.29 2.82
N LEU A 8 15.75 -4.41 2.96
CA LEU A 8 15.46 -3.67 4.19
C LEU A 8 15.09 -4.60 5.34
N THR A 9 14.31 -5.66 5.11
CA THR A 9 13.96 -6.63 6.15
C THR A 9 15.19 -7.37 6.70
N ARG A 10 16.27 -7.49 5.91
CA ARG A 10 17.53 -8.12 6.37
C ARG A 10 18.46 -7.15 7.11
N MET A 11 18.23 -5.85 7.02
CA MET A 11 19.05 -4.83 7.68
C MET A 11 18.66 -4.65 9.16
N PRO A 12 19.54 -4.09 10.00
CA PRO A 12 19.24 -3.83 11.42
C PRO A 12 17.98 -2.98 11.63
N ILE A 13 17.73 -2.01 10.75
CA ILE A 13 16.52 -1.18 10.74
C ILE A 13 15.25 -2.02 10.54
N GLY A 14 15.28 -2.99 9.62
CA GLY A 14 14.15 -3.89 9.38
C GLY A 14 13.83 -4.78 10.57
N ARG A 15 14.87 -5.29 11.24
CA ARG A 15 14.72 -6.06 12.48
C ARG A 15 14.20 -5.22 13.64
N ALA A 16 14.59 -3.95 13.72
CA ALA A 16 14.06 -3.03 14.71
C ALA A 16 12.55 -2.78 14.51
N TRP A 17 12.05 -2.76 13.28
CA TRP A 17 10.60 -2.66 13.01
C TRP A 17 9.85 -3.92 13.43
N GLU A 18 10.43 -5.09 13.19
CA GLU A 18 9.83 -6.37 13.59
C GLU A 18 9.78 -6.51 15.11
N ALA A 19 10.87 -6.20 15.81
CA ALA A 19 10.91 -6.18 17.27
C ALA A 19 9.91 -5.17 17.87
N LEU A 20 9.78 -3.98 17.27
CA LEU A 20 8.82 -2.98 17.74
C LEU A 20 7.36 -3.40 17.52
N ARG A 21 7.09 -4.23 16.50
CA ARG A 21 5.76 -4.77 16.23
C ARG A 21 5.34 -5.82 17.26
N GLU A 22 6.28 -6.56 17.83
CA GLU A 22 6.01 -7.56 18.86
C GLU A 22 5.74 -6.91 20.22
N ASP A 23 6.67 -6.09 20.72
CA ASP A 23 6.50 -5.42 22.00
C ASP A 23 7.24 -4.06 22.06
N GLU A 24 6.44 -2.99 22.12
CA GLU A 24 6.95 -1.62 22.21
C GLU A 24 7.59 -1.32 23.58
N ILE A 25 7.07 -1.92 24.66
CA ILE A 25 7.56 -1.69 26.02
C ILE A 25 8.93 -2.36 26.19
N ALA A 26 9.08 -3.60 25.71
CA ALA A 26 10.36 -4.32 25.71
C ALA A 26 11.42 -3.57 24.89
N CYS A 27 11.08 -3.09 23.69
CA CYS A 27 12.01 -2.32 22.86
C CYS A 27 12.51 -1.03 23.55
N ARG A 28 11.62 -0.33 24.27
CA ARG A 28 12.00 0.86 25.05
C ARG A 28 12.97 0.52 26.18
N SER A 29 12.79 -0.62 26.85
CA SER A 29 13.69 -1.08 27.91
C SER A 29 15.10 -1.41 27.41
N LEU A 30 15.22 -1.79 26.13
CA LEU A 30 16.49 -2.05 25.44
C LEU A 30 17.16 -0.78 24.89
N GLY A 31 16.58 0.40 25.13
CA GLY A 31 17.12 1.69 24.67
C GLY A 31 16.76 2.07 23.23
N LEU A 32 15.84 1.35 22.56
CA LEU A 32 15.39 1.72 21.22
C LEU A 32 14.43 2.92 21.27
N ASN A 33 14.71 3.94 20.47
CA ASN A 33 13.80 5.07 20.29
C ASN A 33 12.63 4.67 19.37
N HIS A 34 11.52 4.27 19.98
CA HIS A 34 10.29 3.87 19.28
C HIS A 34 9.77 4.93 18.28
N VAL A 35 9.98 6.23 18.55
CA VAL A 35 9.54 7.32 17.65
C VAL A 35 10.33 7.28 16.36
N LEU A 36 11.67 7.24 16.43
CA LEU A 36 12.52 7.19 15.24
C LEU A 36 12.29 5.92 14.43
N VAL A 37 12.09 4.79 15.10
CA VAL A 37 11.81 3.51 14.45
C VAL A 37 10.47 3.53 13.72
N LYS A 38 9.37 4.03 14.33
CA LYS A 38 8.08 4.21 13.64
C LYS A 38 8.17 5.22 12.50
N LEU A 39 8.85 6.35 12.73
CA LEU A 39 8.95 7.43 11.77
C LEU A 39 9.79 7.03 10.55
N SER A 40 10.83 6.21 10.72
CA SER A 40 11.58 5.63 9.60
C SER A 40 10.74 4.70 8.72
N ALA A 41 9.89 3.86 9.33
CA ALA A 41 8.96 3.00 8.59
C ALA A 41 7.94 3.84 7.80
N PHE A 42 7.39 4.88 8.43
CA PHE A 42 6.46 5.81 7.78
C PHE A 42 7.11 6.59 6.62
N MET A 43 8.30 7.17 6.84
CA MET A 43 9.05 7.91 5.83
C MET A 43 9.36 7.06 4.59
N LEU A 44 9.75 5.80 4.79
CA LEU A 44 10.04 4.90 3.68
C LEU A 44 8.77 4.51 2.90
N GLY A 45 7.65 4.30 3.58
CA GLY A 45 6.35 4.13 2.91
C GLY A 45 5.95 5.38 2.11
N ALA A 46 5.96 6.54 2.76
CA ALA A 46 5.56 7.81 2.17
C ALA A 46 6.44 8.21 0.97
N SER A 47 7.75 7.98 1.02
CA SER A 47 8.65 8.27 -0.10
C SER A 47 8.32 7.43 -1.34
N THR A 48 7.99 6.15 -1.18
CA THR A 48 7.59 5.29 -2.31
C THR A 48 6.23 5.67 -2.88
N ALA A 49 5.27 6.04 -2.02
CA ALA A 49 3.97 6.56 -2.46
C ALA A 49 4.10 7.90 -3.18
N GLY A 50 4.94 8.80 -2.67
CA GLY A 50 5.24 10.10 -3.29
C GLY A 50 5.86 9.96 -4.67
N LEU A 51 6.85 9.07 -4.83
CA LEU A 51 7.43 8.75 -6.13
C LEU A 51 6.36 8.26 -7.12
N ALA A 52 5.50 7.33 -6.72
CA ALA A 52 4.40 6.84 -7.55
C ALA A 52 3.43 7.97 -7.94
N GLY A 53 3.11 8.88 -7.00
CA GLY A 53 2.25 10.04 -7.25
C GLY A 53 2.82 11.01 -8.29
N VAL A 54 4.14 11.24 -8.30
CA VAL A 54 4.79 12.10 -9.31
C VAL A 54 4.70 11.48 -10.71
N PHE A 55 4.92 10.17 -10.83
CA PHE A 55 4.72 9.46 -12.10
C PHE A 55 3.26 9.50 -12.57
N PHE A 56 2.31 9.39 -11.63
CA PHE A 56 0.89 9.48 -11.95
C PHE A 56 0.48 10.88 -12.42
N ALA A 57 0.94 11.94 -11.74
CA ALA A 57 0.64 13.31 -12.10
C ALA A 57 1.19 13.70 -13.49
N THR A 58 2.41 13.23 -13.81
CA THR A 58 3.01 13.46 -15.13
C THR A 58 2.31 12.72 -16.25
N TYR A 59 1.78 11.51 -15.99
CA TYR A 59 0.98 10.76 -16.97
C TYR A 59 -0.39 11.40 -17.24
N GLN A 60 -1.05 11.89 -16.20
CA GLN A 60 -2.43 12.38 -16.32
C GLN A 60 -2.52 13.80 -16.90
N GLY A 61 -1.47 14.62 -16.76
CA GLY A 61 -1.31 15.94 -17.40
C GLY A 61 -2.26 17.03 -16.90
N PHE A 62 -3.43 16.67 -16.37
CA PHE A 62 -4.42 17.55 -15.80
C PHE A 62 -5.05 16.90 -14.56
N VAL A 63 -5.06 17.62 -13.44
CA VAL A 63 -5.59 17.14 -12.16
C VAL A 63 -7.00 17.70 -11.99
N ASN A 64 -8.01 16.84 -12.07
CA ASN A 64 -9.39 17.20 -11.74
C ASN A 64 -9.74 16.68 -10.34
N PRO A 65 -10.33 17.49 -9.43
CA PRO A 65 -10.78 17.03 -8.12
C PRO A 65 -11.78 15.86 -8.18
N THR A 66 -12.51 15.67 -9.29
CA THR A 66 -13.39 14.51 -9.46
C THR A 66 -12.64 13.19 -9.62
N SER A 67 -11.36 13.21 -10.04
CA SER A 67 -10.51 12.03 -10.17
C SER A 67 -9.99 11.48 -8.85
N PHE A 68 -10.10 12.25 -7.75
CA PHE A 68 -9.68 11.85 -6.40
C PHE A 68 -10.87 11.71 -5.45
N ALA A 69 -12.03 11.28 -5.97
CA ALA A 69 -13.21 11.04 -5.17
C ALA A 69 -12.98 9.92 -4.14
N PHE A 70 -13.87 9.86 -3.14
CA PHE A 70 -13.84 8.84 -2.08
C PHE A 70 -13.75 7.41 -2.64
N VAL A 71 -14.45 7.15 -3.74
CA VAL A 71 -14.46 5.83 -4.40
C VAL A 71 -13.06 5.40 -4.81
N GLU A 72 -12.25 6.28 -5.42
CA GLU A 72 -10.88 5.94 -5.85
C GLU A 72 -9.95 5.67 -4.65
N SER A 73 -10.09 6.43 -3.56
CA SER A 73 -9.35 6.16 -2.32
C SER A 73 -9.72 4.81 -1.70
N ALA A 74 -11.02 4.46 -1.73
CA ALA A 74 -11.50 3.16 -1.28
C ALA A 74 -10.98 2.02 -2.16
N LEU A 75 -10.82 2.22 -3.47
CA LEU A 75 -10.21 1.23 -4.37
C LEU A 75 -8.76 0.94 -4.00
N VAL A 76 -7.96 1.97 -3.75
CA VAL A 76 -6.56 1.81 -3.33
C VAL A 76 -6.47 1.02 -2.02
N LEU A 77 -7.35 1.32 -1.05
CA LEU A 77 -7.43 0.57 0.20
C LEU A 77 -7.86 -0.89 -0.03
N ALA A 78 -8.86 -1.12 -0.87
CA ALA A 78 -9.36 -2.46 -1.19
C ALA A 78 -8.28 -3.35 -1.82
N ILE A 79 -7.47 -2.79 -2.74
CA ILE A 79 -6.31 -3.49 -3.33
C ILE A 79 -5.35 -4.01 -2.24
N VAL A 80 -5.09 -3.19 -1.21
CA VAL A 80 -4.20 -3.55 -0.10
C VAL A 80 -4.82 -4.61 0.81
N VAL A 81 -6.11 -4.49 1.12
CA VAL A 81 -6.83 -5.45 1.96
C VAL A 81 -6.93 -6.81 1.26
N LEU A 82 -7.33 -6.82 -0.01
CA LEU A 82 -7.46 -8.04 -0.82
C LEU A 82 -6.12 -8.71 -1.09
N GLY A 83 -5.05 -7.93 -1.29
CA GLY A 83 -3.69 -8.44 -1.41
C GLY A 83 -3.10 -9.00 -0.10
N GLY A 84 -3.72 -8.70 1.05
CA GLY A 84 -3.31 -9.14 2.38
C GLY A 84 -2.27 -8.22 3.03
N MET A 85 -2.55 -7.81 4.29
CA MET A 85 -1.73 -6.85 5.07
C MET A 85 -0.26 -7.28 5.31
N GLY A 86 0.11 -8.53 5.02
CA GLY A 86 1.45 -9.08 5.23
C GLY A 86 2.27 -9.35 3.97
N SER A 87 1.66 -9.31 2.77
CA SER A 87 2.31 -9.76 1.53
C SER A 87 2.37 -8.66 0.47
N THR A 88 3.54 -8.07 0.27
CA THR A 88 3.75 -7.11 -0.82
C THR A 88 3.54 -7.73 -2.21
N VAL A 89 3.75 -9.04 -2.36
CA VAL A 89 3.52 -9.75 -3.63
C VAL A 89 2.02 -9.93 -3.88
N GLY A 90 1.25 -10.26 -2.83
CA GLY A 90 -0.20 -10.35 -2.91
C GLY A 90 -0.84 -9.01 -3.29
N VAL A 91 -0.38 -7.91 -2.71
CA VAL A 91 -0.85 -6.55 -3.06
C VAL A 91 -0.52 -6.19 -4.53
N VAL A 92 0.66 -6.58 -5.04
CA VAL A 92 1.01 -6.32 -6.45
C VAL A 92 0.13 -7.14 -7.41
N LEU A 93 -0.16 -8.41 -7.07
CA LEU A 93 -1.07 -9.25 -7.86
C LEU A 93 -2.50 -8.72 -7.81
N ALA A 94 -2.99 -8.33 -6.63
CA ALA A 94 -4.30 -7.72 -6.45
C ALA A 94 -4.43 -6.41 -7.26
N ALA A 95 -3.41 -5.55 -7.23
CA ALA A 95 -3.39 -4.32 -8.03
C ALA A 95 -3.48 -4.65 -9.53
N PHE A 96 -2.69 -5.61 -10.03
CA PHE A 96 -2.73 -5.99 -11.43
C PHE A 96 -4.11 -6.52 -11.85
N VAL A 97 -4.69 -7.43 -11.06
CA VAL A 97 -6.02 -7.99 -11.33
C VAL A 97 -7.09 -6.91 -11.30
N LEU A 98 -7.11 -6.07 -10.26
CA LEU A 98 -8.13 -5.04 -10.08
C LEU A 98 -7.98 -3.85 -11.03
N THR A 99 -6.82 -3.64 -11.64
CA THR A 99 -6.63 -2.66 -12.71
C THR A 99 -6.96 -3.25 -14.09
N VAL A 100 -6.48 -4.46 -14.41
CA VAL A 100 -6.66 -5.06 -15.75
C VAL A 100 -8.05 -5.62 -15.98
N ALA A 101 -8.68 -6.22 -14.97
CA ALA A 101 -10.03 -6.79 -15.09
C ALA A 101 -11.08 -5.76 -15.52
N PRO A 102 -11.21 -4.57 -14.90
CA PRO A 102 -12.18 -3.57 -15.34
C PRO A 102 -11.79 -2.88 -16.66
N GLU A 103 -10.51 -2.84 -17.02
CA GLU A 103 -10.06 -2.29 -18.32
C GLU A 103 -10.53 -3.18 -19.49
N LEU A 104 -10.53 -4.51 -19.31
CA LEU A 104 -11.05 -5.48 -20.27
C LEU A 104 -12.59 -5.52 -20.29
N LEU A 105 -13.25 -5.27 -19.15
CA LEU A 105 -14.71 -5.20 -19.00
C LEU A 105 -15.24 -3.75 -19.07
N ARG A 106 -14.61 -2.88 -19.85
CA ARG A 106 -14.91 -1.44 -19.92
C ARG A 106 -16.39 -1.10 -20.15
N SER A 107 -17.16 -2.02 -20.72
CA SER A 107 -18.61 -1.90 -20.94
C SER A 107 -19.49 -2.08 -19.68
N PHE A 108 -18.96 -2.62 -18.58
CA PHE A 108 -19.68 -2.84 -17.31
C PHE A 108 -19.18 -1.94 -16.16
N ALA A 109 -18.70 -0.74 -16.49
CA ALA A 109 -18.05 0.18 -15.55
C ALA A 109 -18.84 0.49 -14.27
N GLU A 110 -20.18 0.40 -14.29
CA GLU A 110 -21.04 0.61 -13.11
C GLU A 110 -20.99 -0.55 -12.10
N TYR A 111 -20.75 -1.78 -12.53
CA TYR A 111 -20.69 -2.94 -11.63
C TYR A 111 -19.37 -3.07 -10.88
N ARG A 112 -18.37 -2.20 -11.17
CA ARG A 112 -17.06 -2.17 -10.50
C ARG A 112 -17.23 -2.20 -8.98
N VAL A 113 -18.01 -1.27 -8.43
CA VAL A 113 -18.24 -1.14 -6.97
C VAL A 113 -18.88 -2.38 -6.35
N LEU A 114 -19.78 -3.04 -7.08
CA LEU A 114 -20.49 -4.23 -6.60
C LEU A 114 -19.59 -5.48 -6.60
N LEU A 115 -18.77 -5.63 -7.65
CA LEU A 115 -17.77 -6.69 -7.76
C LEU A 115 -16.69 -6.55 -6.68
N PHE A 116 -16.29 -5.31 -6.35
CA PHE A 116 -15.40 -5.01 -5.22
C PHE A 116 -16.02 -5.42 -3.88
N GLY A 117 -17.30 -5.11 -3.64
CA GLY A 117 -17.99 -5.51 -2.41
C GLY A 117 -18.02 -7.03 -2.21
N VAL A 118 -18.28 -7.79 -3.27
CA VAL A 118 -18.27 -9.26 -3.22
C VAL A 118 -16.87 -9.81 -2.95
N LEU A 119 -15.84 -9.27 -3.62
CA LEU A 119 -14.45 -9.70 -3.43
C LEU A 119 -13.87 -9.39 -2.03
N MET A 120 -14.41 -8.41 -1.31
CA MET A 120 -13.99 -8.15 0.09
C MET A 120 -14.67 -9.07 1.11
N VAL A 121 -15.86 -9.59 0.78
CA VAL A 121 -16.63 -10.47 1.67
C VAL A 121 -16.21 -11.93 1.53
N ALA A 122 -15.80 -12.33 0.32
CA ALA A 122 -15.28 -13.67 0.00
C ALA A 122 -13.86 -13.87 0.53
#